data_AF-A0A917YL50-F1
#
_entry.id   AF-A0A917YL50-F1
#
_cell.length_a   1.000
_cell.length_b   1.000
_cell.length_c   1.000
_cell.angle_alpha   90.00
_cell.angle_beta   90.00
_cell.angle_gamma   90.00
#
_symmetry.space_group_name_H-M   'P 1'
#
loop_
_entity.id
_entity.type
_entity.pdbx_description
1 polymer ?
#
loop_
_entity_poly.entity_id
_entity_poly.type
_entity_poly.pdbx_seq_one_letter_code
_entity_poly.pdbx_strand_id
1 'polypeptide(L)'
;MQAIIRFSLNNDVGSPLRNRLEGILVAAGFARGQNTATYRHEHIEPPQMSTTLRDFWAAVAAHQAGGRVDHFWMYTDRGFLDDMFGGAPNAGDAADNEDVD
;
A
#
# COMPACT_ATOMS: atom_id res chain seq x y z
N MET A 1 -7.05 7.55 3.89
CA MET A 1 -6.60 7.15 2.54
C MET A 1 -6.77 5.64 2.41
N GLN A 2 -7.25 5.13 1.28
CA GLN A 2 -7.23 3.68 1.02
C GLN A 2 -5.82 3.27 0.56
N ALA A 3 -5.34 2.11 1.02
CA ALA A 3 -4.11 1.53 0.53
C ALA A 3 -4.23 0.02 0.27
N ILE A 4 -3.59 -0.43 -0.81
CA ILE A 4 -3.47 -1.84 -1.16
C ILE A 4 -1.99 -2.13 -1.41
N ILE A 5 -1.44 -3.14 -0.74
CA ILE A 5 -0.07 -3.60 -0.90
C ILE A 5 -0.10 -5.05 -1.40
N ARG A 6 0.73 -5.36 -2.39
CA ARG A 6 0.98 -6.71 -2.88
C ARG A 6 2.47 -6.95 -2.96
N PHE A 7 2.94 -8.09 -2.48
CA PHE A 7 4.35 -8.46 -2.61
C PHE A 7 4.55 -9.96 -2.79
N SER A 8 5.63 -10.31 -3.47
CA SER A 8 6.12 -11.68 -3.60
C SER A 8 7.54 -11.78 -3.04
N LEU A 9 7.87 -12.96 -2.55
CA LEU A 9 9.20 -13.28 -2.07
C LEU A 9 9.77 -14.43 -2.90
N ASN A 10 11.08 -14.40 -3.12
CA ASN A 10 11.83 -15.48 -3.74
C ASN A 10 12.83 -16.06 -2.75
N ASN A 11 13.02 -17.38 -2.76
CA ASN A 11 13.95 -18.13 -1.91
C ASN A 11 13.72 -18.01 -0.38
N ASP A 12 12.53 -17.63 0.08
CA ASP A 12 12.15 -17.54 1.50
C ASP A 12 11.73 -18.91 2.06
N VAL A 13 12.71 -19.78 2.32
CA VAL A 13 12.48 -21.16 2.77
C VAL A 13 11.89 -21.16 4.18
N GLY A 14 10.74 -21.80 4.37
CA GLY A 14 10.02 -21.81 5.65
C GLY A 14 9.28 -20.50 5.96
N SER A 15 9.27 -19.54 5.03
CA SER A 15 8.54 -18.27 5.12
C SER A 15 8.87 -17.35 6.32
N PRO A 16 10.10 -17.33 6.91
CA PRO A 16 10.39 -16.42 8.02
C PRO A 16 10.29 -14.93 7.63
N LEU A 17 10.75 -14.56 6.42
CA LEU A 17 10.63 -13.18 5.96
C LEU A 17 9.15 -12.85 5.71
N ARG A 18 8.41 -13.73 5.02
CA ARG A 18 6.96 -13.56 4.78
C ARG A 18 6.21 -13.30 6.07
N ASN A 19 6.40 -14.15 7.09
CA ASN A 19 5.67 -14.04 8.35
C ASN A 19 5.98 -12.72 9.06
N ARG A 20 7.22 -12.24 8.98
CA ARG A 20 7.61 -10.95 9.57
C ARG A 20 6.99 -9.77 8.84
N LEU A 21 7.01 -9.78 7.50
CA LEU A 21 6.42 -8.71 6.69
C LEU A 21 4.89 -8.67 6.82
N GLU A 22 4.25 -9.84 6.85
CA GLU A 22 2.82 -9.97 7.14
C GLU A 22 2.48 -9.44 8.53
N GLY A 23 3.27 -9.77 9.55
CA GLY A 23 3.09 -9.24 10.90
C GLY A 23 3.14 -7.71 10.97
N ILE A 24 4.04 -7.07 10.22
CA ILE A 24 4.14 -5.59 10.15
C ILE A 24 2.87 -4.99 9.53
N LEU A 25 2.39 -5.55 8.42
CA LEU A 25 1.20 -5.05 7.74
C LEU A 25 -0.07 -5.25 8.60
N VAL A 26 -0.22 -6.43 9.21
CA VAL A 26 -1.36 -6.74 10.09
C VAL A 26 -1.34 -5.87 11.35
N ALA A 27 -0.18 -5.62 11.95
CA ALA A 27 -0.05 -4.71 13.09
C ALA A 27 -0.42 -3.26 12.73
N ALA A 28 -0.20 -2.86 11.48
CA ALA A 28 -0.64 -1.57 10.95
C ALA A 28 -2.12 -1.53 10.54
N GLY A 29 -2.88 -2.61 10.73
CA GLY A 29 -4.32 -2.68 10.43
C GLY A 29 -4.67 -3.14 9.02
N PHE A 30 -3.70 -3.60 8.23
CA PHE A 30 -4.02 -4.18 6.92
C PHE A 30 -4.66 -5.56 7.07
N ALA A 31 -5.78 -5.77 6.37
CA ALA A 31 -6.41 -7.07 6.23
C ALA A 31 -5.87 -7.80 5.00
N ARG A 32 -5.50 -9.07 5.16
CA ARG A 32 -5.08 -9.93 4.06
C ARG A 32 -6.30 -10.53 3.36
N GLY A 33 -6.36 -10.42 2.03
CA GLY A 33 -7.38 -11.12 1.23
C GLY A 33 -7.15 -12.63 1.22
N GLN A 34 -8.22 -13.43 1.28
CA GLN A 34 -8.14 -14.90 1.25
C GLN A 34 -7.36 -15.41 0.04
N ASN A 35 -6.43 -16.34 0.25
CA ASN A 35 -5.62 -16.97 -0.82
C ASN A 35 -4.84 -15.98 -1.70
N THR A 36 -4.58 -14.77 -1.21
CA THR A 36 -3.81 -13.76 -1.95
C THR A 36 -2.56 -13.32 -1.17
N ALA A 37 -1.67 -12.63 -1.88
CA ALA A 37 -0.62 -11.80 -1.30
C ALA A 37 -1.03 -10.32 -1.27
N THR A 38 -2.34 -10.05 -1.22
CA THR A 38 -2.92 -8.71 -1.22
C THR A 38 -3.34 -8.31 0.19
N TYR A 39 -2.85 -7.15 0.64
CA TYR A 39 -3.11 -6.55 1.93
C TYR A 39 -3.81 -5.21 1.70
N ARG A 40 -4.96 -5.00 2.34
CA ARG A 40 -5.79 -3.79 2.17
C ARG A 40 -6.00 -3.08 3.49
N HIS A 41 -5.94 -1.75 3.47
CA HIS A 41 -6.35 -0.89 4.55
C HIS A 41 -7.28 0.20 4.01
N GLU A 42 -8.50 0.32 4.54
CA GLU A 42 -9.51 1.25 4.00
C GLU A 42 -9.21 2.71 4.37
N HIS A 43 -8.72 2.94 5.59
CA HIS A 43 -8.53 4.29 6.14
C HIS A 43 -7.20 4.44 6.88
N ILE A 44 -6.07 4.28 6.18
CA ILE A 44 -4.76 4.49 6.81
C ILE A 44 -4.36 5.96 6.75
N GLU A 45 -3.80 6.45 7.85
CA GLU A 45 -3.25 7.80 7.94
C GLU A 45 -1.85 7.89 7.32
N PRO A 46 -1.49 8.99 6.63
CA PRO A 46 -0.18 9.10 5.98
C PRO A 46 1.03 8.87 6.90
N PRO A 47 1.07 9.38 8.15
CA PRO A 47 2.18 9.09 9.07
C PRO A 47 2.30 7.61 9.45
N GLN A 48 1.16 6.93 9.62
CA GLN A 48 1.12 5.50 9.92
C GLN A 48 1.61 4.69 8.71
N MET A 49 1.18 5.05 7.50
CA MET A 49 1.68 4.44 6.26
C MET A 49 3.20 4.59 6.13
N SER A 50 3.74 5.80 6.34
CA SER A 50 5.18 6.06 6.28
C SER A 50 5.96 5.19 7.26
N THR A 51 5.50 5.10 8.50
CA THR A 51 6.08 4.23 9.54
C THR A 51 6.04 2.76 9.14
N THR A 52 4.89 2.30 8.63
CA THR A 52 4.69 0.91 8.21
C THR A 52 5.65 0.53 7.09
N LEU A 53 5.80 1.38 6.06
CA LEU A 53 6.71 1.12 4.94
C LEU A 53 8.18 1.15 5.38
N ARG A 54 8.56 2.09 6.26
CA ARG A 54 9.91 2.14 6.82
C ARG A 54 10.23 0.84 7.54
N ASP A 55 9.35 0.39 8.42
CA ASP A 55 9.58 -0.81 9.23
C ASP A 55 9.56 -2.08 8.37
N PHE A 56 8.70 -2.13 7.33
CA PHE A 56 8.69 -3.18 6.32
C PHE A 56 10.04 -3.29 5.62
N TRP A 57 10.56 -2.19 5.06
CA TRP A 57 11.83 -2.22 4.32
C TRP A 57 13.05 -2.41 5.24
N ALA A 58 13.00 -1.91 6.47
CA ALA A 58 14.01 -2.20 7.48
C ALA A 58 14.05 -3.69 7.82
N ALA A 59 12.91 -4.37 7.92
CA ALA A 59 12.85 -5.81 8.14
C ALA A 59 13.41 -6.60 6.95
N VAL A 60 13.14 -6.16 5.71
CA VAL A 60 13.76 -6.74 4.50
C VAL A 60 15.28 -6.57 4.55
N ALA A 61 15.78 -5.36 4.82
CA ALA A 61 17.21 -5.07 4.84
C ALA A 61 17.96 -5.81 5.96
N ALA A 62 17.30 -6.03 7.12
CA ALA A 62 17.87 -6.76 8.23
C ALA A 62 17.81 -8.30 8.05
N HIS A 63 17.09 -8.80 7.05
CA HIS A 63 16.94 -10.24 6.84
C HIS A 63 18.21 -10.82 6.21
N GLN A 64 18.96 -11.58 7.01
CA GLN A 64 20.22 -12.19 6.56
C GLN A 64 20.08 -13.63 6.04
N ALA A 65 18.95 -14.28 6.32
CA ALA A 65 18.67 -15.59 5.75
C ALA A 65 18.26 -15.46 4.27
N GLY A 66 18.32 -16.56 3.52
CA GLY A 66 17.80 -16.58 2.16
C GLY A 66 16.34 -16.12 2.13
N GLY A 67 15.96 -15.42 1.07
CA GLY A 67 14.65 -14.76 1.00
C GLY A 67 14.83 -13.29 0.63
N ARG A 68 14.25 -12.88 -0.49
CA ARG A 68 14.24 -11.47 -0.90
C ARG A 68 12.88 -11.08 -1.45
N VAL A 69 12.54 -9.80 -1.34
CA VAL A 69 11.40 -9.25 -2.06
C VAL A 69 11.72 -9.29 -3.55
N ASP A 70 10.87 -9.99 -4.30
CA ASP A 70 11.01 -10.16 -5.75
C ASP A 70 10.13 -9.14 -6.49
N HIS A 71 8.91 -8.95 -5.99
CA HIS A 71 7.99 -7.93 -6.49
C HIS A 71 7.32 -7.20 -5.33
N PHE A 72 7.18 -5.88 -5.48
CA PHE A 72 6.41 -5.03 -4.58
C PHE A 72 5.56 -4.08 -5.41
N TRP A 73 4.25 -4.10 -5.15
CA TRP A 73 3.28 -3.21 -5.77
C TRP A 73 2.44 -2.57 -4.68
N MET A 74 2.15 -1.29 -4.84
CA MET A 74 1.33 -0.53 -3.91
C MET A 74 0.42 0.42 -4.69
N TYR A 75 -0.82 0.50 -4.23
CA TYR A 75 -1.80 1.47 -4.67
C TYR A 75 -2.29 2.27 -3.47
N THR A 76 -2.46 3.56 -3.66
CA THR A 76 -3.03 4.47 -2.66
C THR A 76 -4.00 5.40 -3.33
N ASP A 77 -5.12 5.64 -2.66
CA ASP A 77 -6.12 6.60 -3.11
C ASP A 77 -6.60 7.47 -1.96
N ARG A 78 -6.53 8.79 -2.18
CA ARG A 78 -7.15 9.79 -1.31
C ARG A 78 -8.64 9.99 -1.66
N GLY A 79 -9.00 9.82 -2.93
CA GLY A 79 -10.33 10.01 -3.47
C GLY A 79 -11.40 9.15 -2.81
N PHE A 80 -11.07 7.94 -2.35
CA PHE A 80 -12.02 7.10 -1.60
C PHE A 80 -12.69 7.79 -0.39
N LEU A 81 -11.99 8.70 0.31
CA LEU A 81 -12.58 9.48 1.40
C LEU A 81 -13.35 10.71 0.88
N ASP A 82 -12.84 11.34 -0.17
CA ASP A 82 -13.49 12.50 -0.81
C ASP A 82 -14.82 12.05 -1.44
N ASP A 83 -14.89 10.91 -2.13
CA ASP A 83 -16.11 10.36 -2.73
C ASP A 83 -17.16 9.92 -1.69
N MET A 84 -16.75 9.47 -0.49
CA MET A 84 -17.66 9.00 0.56
C MET A 84 -18.25 10.14 1.41
N PHE A 85 -17.53 11.26 1.54
CA PHE A 85 -17.95 12.41 2.37
C PHE A 85 -18.21 13.70 1.57
N GLY A 86 -18.31 13.63 0.24
CA GLY A 86 -18.76 14.73 -0.61
C GLY A 86 -17.68 15.76 -0.94
N GLY A 87 -16.46 15.31 -1.21
CA GLY A 87 -15.38 16.10 -1.76
C GLY A 87 -15.84 16.77 -3.05
N ALA A 88 -15.77 18.10 -3.05
CA ALA A 88 -16.18 18.96 -4.15
C ALA A 88 -15.58 18.47 -5.49
N PRO A 89 -16.29 18.67 -6.62
CA PRO A 89 -15.75 18.33 -7.93
C PRO A 89 -14.40 19.03 -8.11
N ASN A 90 -13.40 18.27 -8.57
CA ASN A 90 -12.09 18.79 -8.96
C ASN A 90 -12.27 20.05 -9.80
N ALA A 91 -12.10 21.22 -9.20
CA ALA A 91 -12.00 22.48 -9.92
C ALA A 91 -10.61 22.51 -10.56
N GLY A 92 -10.50 21.98 -11.78
CA GLY A 92 -9.24 21.94 -12.51
C GLY A 92 -9.34 21.57 -13.98
N ASP A 93 -10.22 20.64 -14.38
CA ASP A 93 -10.45 20.31 -15.79
C ASP A 93 -11.54 21.20 -16.42
N ALA A 94 -11.51 22.50 -16.11
CA ALA A 94 -12.32 23.48 -16.82
C ALA A 94 -11.54 23.99 -18.04
N ALA A 95 -11.79 23.31 -19.16
CA ALA A 95 -11.78 23.84 -20.53
C ALA A 95 -10.43 24.24 -21.15
N ASP A 96 -9.72 23.23 -21.66
CA ASP A 96 -9.39 23.26 -23.09
C ASP A 96 -10.71 23.20 -23.88
N ASN A 97 -11.24 24.35 -24.33
CA ASN A 97 -11.96 24.42 -25.61
C ASN A 97 -12.25 25.87 -26.05
N GLU A 98 -11.74 26.16 -27.25
CA GLU A 98 -12.34 27.00 -28.32
C GLU A 98 -12.20 28.53 -28.26
N ASP A 99 -11.25 29.00 -29.10
CA ASP A 99 -11.35 30.03 -30.15
C ASP A 99 -12.43 31.14 -30.11
N VAL A 100 -12.07 32.27 -30.75
CA VAL A 100 -12.87 33.42 -31.24
C VAL A 100 -13.03 34.55 -30.20
N ASP A 101 -12.59 35.80 -30.40
CA ASP A 101 -12.43 36.68 -31.59
C ASP A 101 -11.04 37.35 -31.72
#